data_AF-A0A9W4WKL8-F1
#
_entry.id   AF-A0A9W4WKL8-F1
#
_cell.length_a   1.000
_cell.length_b   1.000
_cell.length_c   1.000
_cell.angle_alpha   90.00
_cell.angle_beta   90.00
_cell.angle_gamma   90.00
#
_symmetry.space_group_name_H-M   'P 1'
#
loop_
_entity.id
_entity.type
_entity.pdbx_description
1 polymer ?
#
loop_
_entity_poly.entity_id
_entity_poly.type
_entity_poly.pdbx_seq_one_letter_code
_entity_poly.pdbx_strand_id
1 'polypeptide(L)'
;MTVHWKDDPNPLKQFCLVDVETASDPNWITVICENQTNLLKTFALCKKLLSPDIQIGFNDSQYDWPFIVEKAKKLGVLELMFNHMSIKPMSLEKITKWQYQCNMIKKFYPKAEKSSLTYYLRECNLDNKVDLPIHHMNKYYERALKETNATMAEQM
;
A
#
# COMPACT_ATOMS: atom_id res chain seq x y z
N MET A 1 1.25 2.47 5.60
CA MET A 1 0.78 3.79 5.12
C MET A 1 0.99 4.83 6.20
N THR A 2 1.41 6.03 5.84
CA THR A 2 1.55 7.17 6.76
C THR A 2 0.63 8.30 6.33
N VAL A 3 0.20 9.12 7.28
CA VAL A 3 -0.70 10.25 7.08
C VAL A 3 -0.06 11.47 7.70
N HIS A 4 -0.01 12.57 6.97
CA HIS A 4 0.68 13.79 7.36
C HIS A 4 -0.21 14.99 7.12
N TRP A 5 0.00 16.04 7.90
CA TRP A 5 -0.36 17.39 7.46
C TRP A 5 0.61 17.81 6.37
N LYS A 6 0.14 18.60 5.39
CA LYS A 6 0.87 18.94 4.15
C LYS A 6 2.35 19.34 4.37
N ASP A 7 2.61 20.09 5.44
CA ASP A 7 3.92 20.67 5.73
C ASP A 7 4.52 20.17 7.07
N ASP A 8 3.94 19.11 7.67
CA ASP A 8 4.45 18.50 8.90
C ASP A 8 5.24 17.21 8.58
N PRO A 9 6.56 17.17 8.86
CA PRO A 9 7.36 15.97 8.63
C PRO A 9 6.94 14.82 9.56
N ASN A 10 6.29 15.10 10.69
CA ASN A 10 5.84 14.07 11.61
C ASN A 10 4.52 13.47 11.14
N PRO A 11 4.40 12.13 11.12
CA PRO A 11 3.16 11.49 10.75
C PRO A 11 2.10 11.69 11.85
N LEU A 12 0.90 12.12 11.45
CA LEU A 12 -0.28 12.15 12.30
C LEU A 12 -0.69 10.73 12.75
N LYS A 13 -0.64 9.78 11.80
CA LYS A 13 -0.90 8.35 12.02
C LYS A 13 -0.06 7.50 11.08
N GLN A 14 0.34 6.33 11.56
CA GLN A 14 1.08 5.32 10.81
C GLN A 14 0.40 3.96 10.99
N PHE A 15 0.10 3.29 9.88
CA PHE A 15 -0.56 1.99 9.87
C PHE A 15 0.28 0.96 9.12
N CYS A 16 0.48 -0.20 9.72
CA CYS A 16 1.04 -1.39 9.10
C CYS A 16 -0.08 -2.42 8.95
N LEU A 17 -0.47 -2.74 7.71
CA LEU A 17 -1.50 -3.75 7.45
C LEU A 17 -0.80 -5.03 7.01
N VAL A 18 -1.06 -6.12 7.71
CA VAL A 18 -0.43 -7.43 7.47
C VAL A 18 -1.48 -8.51 7.46
N ASP A 19 -1.27 -9.58 6.70
CA ASP A 19 -2.14 -10.75 6.67
C ASP A 19 -1.67 -11.85 7.63
N VAL A 20 -0.39 -11.85 8.00
CA VAL A 20 0.22 -12.78 8.97
C VAL A 20 0.62 -12.07 10.25
N GLU A 21 0.68 -12.81 11.35
CA GLU A 21 1.19 -12.28 12.61
C GLU A 21 2.66 -11.86 12.45
N THR A 22 3.00 -10.70 12.99
CA THR A 22 4.35 -10.13 12.89
C THR A 22 4.66 -9.33 14.14
N ALA A 23 5.94 -9.16 14.43
CA ALA A 23 6.39 -8.26 15.48
C ALA A 23 5.86 -6.84 15.23
N SER A 24 5.28 -6.23 16.26
CA SER A 24 4.79 -4.86 16.19
C SER A 24 5.93 -3.87 16.39
N ASP A 25 5.90 -2.77 15.64
CA ASP A 25 6.71 -1.58 15.91
C ASP A 25 5.86 -0.61 16.75
N PRO A 26 6.34 -0.13 17.92
CA PRO A 26 5.56 0.76 18.79
C PRO A 26 5.19 2.09 18.13
N ASN A 27 5.88 2.50 17.06
CA ASN A 27 5.57 3.71 16.30
C ASN A 27 4.44 3.51 15.27
N TRP A 28 4.00 2.27 15.07
CA TRP A 28 3.01 1.88 14.06
C TRP A 28 1.81 1.19 14.68
N ILE A 29 0.62 1.58 14.24
CA ILE A 29 -0.59 0.79 14.49
C ILE A 29 -0.54 -0.39 13.53
N THR A 30 -0.23 -1.58 14.04
CA THR A 30 -0.19 -2.82 13.26
C THR A 30 -1.55 -3.51 13.32
N VAL A 31 -2.15 -3.78 12.16
CA VAL A 31 -3.46 -4.44 12.03
C VAL A 31 -3.26 -5.77 11.31
N ILE A 32 -3.51 -6.86 12.04
CA ILE A 32 -3.49 -8.23 11.51
C ILE A 32 -4.83 -8.50 10.84
N CYS A 33 -4.80 -8.77 9.54
CA CYS A 33 -5.96 -8.92 8.67
C CYS A 33 -6.27 -10.38 8.33
N GLU A 34 -5.43 -11.33 8.75
CA GLU A 34 -5.53 -12.79 8.54
C GLU A 34 -5.37 -13.26 7.08
N ASN A 35 -5.84 -12.48 6.11
CA ASN A 35 -5.76 -12.82 4.69
C ASN A 35 -5.74 -11.58 3.79
N GLN A 36 -5.36 -11.80 2.54
CA GLN A 36 -5.22 -10.73 1.54
C GLN A 36 -6.53 -10.01 1.22
N THR A 37 -7.68 -10.69 1.30
CA THR A 37 -9.01 -10.08 1.06
C THR A 37 -9.34 -9.06 2.13
N ASN A 38 -9.17 -9.44 3.39
CA ASN A 38 -9.37 -8.57 4.54
C ASN A 38 -8.34 -7.45 4.55
N LEU A 39 -7.09 -7.71 4.17
CA LEU A 39 -6.06 -6.67 4.04
C LEU A 39 -6.50 -5.55 3.10
N LEU A 40 -7.03 -5.90 1.92
CA LEU A 40 -7.55 -4.91 0.96
C LEU A 40 -8.80 -4.18 1.47
N LYS A 41 -9.72 -4.89 2.15
CA LYS A 41 -10.89 -4.25 2.78
C LYS A 41 -10.47 -3.27 3.87
N THR A 42 -9.55 -3.66 4.75
CA THR A 42 -8.99 -2.82 5.81
C THR A 42 -8.29 -1.60 5.22
N PHE A 43 -7.50 -1.76 4.15
CA PHE A 43 -6.91 -0.63 3.44
C PHE A 43 -7.95 0.40 2.98
N ALA A 44 -9.05 -0.07 2.36
CA ALA A 44 -10.13 0.80 1.91
C ALA A 44 -10.87 1.47 3.08
N LEU A 45 -11.08 0.76 4.18
CA LEU A 45 -11.69 1.31 5.40
C LEU A 45 -10.80 2.38 6.05
N CYS A 46 -9.48 2.14 6.16
CA CYS A 46 -8.54 3.14 6.62
C CYS A 46 -8.62 4.40 5.76
N LYS A 47 -8.66 4.25 4.44
CA LYS A 47 -8.79 5.38 3.50
C LYS A 47 -10.12 6.12 3.67
N LYS A 48 -11.23 5.43 3.86
CA LYS A 48 -12.53 6.03 4.19
C LYS A 48 -12.45 6.87 5.47
N LEU A 49 -11.88 6.29 6.53
CA LEU A 49 -11.80 6.92 7.83
C LEU A 49 -10.91 8.16 7.82
N LEU A 50 -9.79 8.08 7.10
CA LEU A 50 -8.82 9.16 6.98
C LEU A 50 -9.25 10.25 5.98
N SER A 51 -10.02 9.88 4.95
CA SER A 51 -10.49 10.76 3.87
C SER A 51 -9.40 11.73 3.36
N PRO A 52 -8.24 11.22 2.88
CA PRO A 52 -7.14 12.09 2.49
C PRO A 52 -7.50 12.91 1.25
N ASP A 53 -7.19 14.21 1.27
CA ASP A 53 -7.33 15.09 0.10
C ASP A 53 -6.37 14.72 -1.03
N ILE A 54 -5.17 14.26 -0.66
CA ILE A 54 -4.09 13.93 -1.59
C ILE A 54 -3.48 12.58 -1.18
N GLN A 55 -3.32 11.70 -2.17
CA GLN A 55 -2.46 10.52 -2.05
C GLN A 55 -1.28 10.66 -3.02
N ILE A 56 -0.08 10.50 -2.48
CA ILE A 56 1.16 10.51 -3.24
C ILE A 56 1.94 9.22 -2.98
N GLY A 57 2.73 8.83 -3.97
CA GLY A 57 3.65 7.71 -3.86
C GLY A 57 4.52 7.61 -5.12
N PHE A 58 5.53 6.76 -5.05
CA PHE A 58 6.51 6.59 -6.11
C PHE A 58 6.08 5.42 -6.99
N ASN A 59 5.87 5.69 -8.28
CA ASN A 59 5.44 4.70 -9.28
C ASN A 59 4.02 4.12 -9.08
N ASP A 60 3.22 4.70 -8.18
CA ASP A 60 1.87 4.24 -7.84
C ASP A 60 0.96 4.01 -9.05
N SER A 61 0.96 4.95 -10.00
CA SER A 61 0.07 4.90 -11.17
C SER A 61 0.43 3.82 -12.18
N GLN A 62 1.69 3.37 -12.19
CA GLN A 62 2.20 2.37 -13.14
C GLN A 62 2.28 0.97 -12.53
N TYR A 63 2.45 0.85 -11.21
CA TYR A 63 2.62 -0.44 -10.55
C TYR A 63 1.56 -0.70 -9.49
N ASP A 64 1.55 0.08 -8.39
CA ASP A 64 0.77 -0.23 -7.20
C ASP A 64 -0.73 -0.25 -7.47
N TRP A 65 -1.28 0.80 -8.10
CA TRP A 65 -2.72 0.85 -8.39
C TRP A 65 -3.18 -0.20 -9.40
N PRO A 66 -2.52 -0.39 -10.56
CA PRO A 66 -2.83 -1.50 -11.44
C PRO A 66 -2.82 -2.86 -10.72
N PHE A 67 -1.80 -3.12 -9.90
CA PHE A 67 -1.68 -4.36 -9.15
C PHE A 67 -2.83 -4.53 -8.14
N ILE A 68 -3.07 -3.52 -7.29
CA ILE A 68 -4.13 -3.55 -6.26
C ILE A 68 -5.49 -3.77 -6.90
N VAL A 69 -5.78 -3.10 -8.01
CA VAL A 69 -7.07 -3.21 -8.70
C VAL A 69 -7.25 -4.60 -9.29
N GLU A 70 -6.26 -5.12 -10.01
CA GLU A 70 -6.34 -6.46 -10.58
C GLU A 70 -6.47 -7.52 -9.48
N LYS A 71 -5.79 -7.33 -8.35
CA LYS A 71 -5.94 -8.19 -7.17
C LYS A 71 -7.34 -8.08 -6.57
N ALA A 72 -7.87 -6.87 -6.42
CA ALA A 72 -9.21 -6.62 -5.87
C ALA A 72 -10.32 -7.19 -6.77
N LYS A 73 -10.15 -7.16 -8.10
CA LYS A 73 -11.05 -7.81 -9.06
C LYS A 73 -11.05 -9.33 -8.85
N LYS A 74 -9.87 -9.94 -8.79
CA LYS A 74 -9.72 -11.41 -8.58
C LYS A 74 -10.32 -11.86 -7.24
N LEU A 75 -10.23 -11.03 -6.21
CA LEU A 75 -10.78 -11.31 -4.88
C LEU A 75 -12.25 -10.86 -4.71
N GLY A 76 -12.88 -10.26 -5.73
CA GLY A 76 -14.28 -9.83 -5.67
C GLY A 76 -14.55 -8.65 -4.71
N VAL A 77 -13.53 -7.84 -4.38
CA VAL A 77 -13.65 -6.72 -3.42
C VAL A 77 -13.53 -5.34 -4.04
N LEU A 78 -13.33 -5.24 -5.37
CA LEU A 78 -13.10 -3.97 -6.05
C LEU A 78 -14.22 -2.94 -5.81
N GLU A 79 -15.48 -3.35 -5.95
CA GLU A 79 -16.63 -2.44 -5.78
C GLU A 79 -16.71 -1.88 -4.36
N LEU A 80 -16.52 -2.76 -3.36
CA LEU A 80 -16.48 -2.36 -1.95
C LEU A 80 -15.34 -1.36 -1.69
N MET A 81 -14.13 -1.67 -2.16
CA MET A 81 -12.98 -0.79 -1.98
C MET A 81 -13.22 0.58 -2.62
N PHE A 82 -13.68 0.60 -3.87
CA PHE A 82 -13.97 1.82 -4.59
C PHE A 82 -14.98 2.70 -3.85
N ASN A 83 -16.08 2.11 -3.39
CA ASN A 83 -17.16 2.83 -2.71
C ASN A 83 -16.79 3.30 -1.30
N HIS A 84 -15.81 2.68 -0.65
CA HIS A 84 -15.25 3.19 0.60
C HIS A 84 -14.26 4.34 0.39
N MET A 85 -13.54 4.34 -0.73
CA MET A 85 -12.48 5.30 -1.00
C MET A 85 -12.93 6.50 -1.83
N SER A 86 -14.14 6.46 -2.37
CA SER A 86 -14.67 7.50 -3.26
C SER A 86 -15.84 8.24 -2.60
N ILE A 87 -15.93 9.55 -2.87
CA ILE A 87 -17.04 10.39 -2.41
C ILE A 87 -18.37 9.90 -3.01
N LYS A 88 -18.35 9.51 -4.29
CA LYS A 88 -19.52 9.05 -5.02
C LYS A 88 -19.44 7.54 -5.26
N PRO A 89 -20.37 6.74 -4.72
CA PRO A 89 -20.38 5.32 -4.99
C PRO A 89 -20.75 5.05 -6.47
N MET A 90 -20.22 3.97 -7.01
CA MET A 90 -20.49 3.50 -8.36
C MET A 90 -20.65 1.98 -8.39
N SER A 91 -21.36 1.49 -9.40
CA SER A 91 -21.47 0.07 -9.67
C SER A 91 -20.16 -0.49 -10.23
N LEU A 92 -19.90 -1.78 -10.00
CA LEU A 92 -18.75 -2.47 -10.57
C LEU A 92 -18.63 -2.29 -12.10
N GLU A 93 -19.74 -2.34 -12.83
CA GLU A 93 -19.76 -2.14 -14.29
C GLU A 93 -19.22 -0.76 -14.69
N LYS A 94 -19.60 0.29 -13.94
CA LYS A 94 -19.09 1.65 -14.18
C LYS A 94 -17.63 1.76 -13.81
N ILE A 95 -17.24 1.24 -12.64
CA ILE A 95 -15.85 1.27 -12.14
C ILE A 95 -14.91 0.63 -13.16
N THR A 96 -15.29 -0.52 -13.72
CA THR A 96 -14.44 -1.29 -14.64
C THR A 96 -14.20 -0.58 -15.98
N LYS A 97 -15.08 0.37 -16.36
CA LYS A 97 -14.91 1.20 -17.56
C LYS A 97 -13.89 2.33 -17.37
N TRP A 98 -13.54 2.68 -16.14
CA TRP A 98 -12.52 3.70 -15.90
C TRP A 98 -11.14 3.17 -16.27
N GLN A 99 -10.47 3.86 -17.18
CA GLN A 99 -9.05 3.63 -17.46
C GLN A 99 -8.21 4.47 -16.50
N TYR A 100 -7.15 3.89 -15.95
CA TYR A 100 -6.15 4.62 -15.18
C TYR A 100 -5.47 5.66 -16.07
N GLN A 101 -5.62 6.94 -15.73
CA GLN A 101 -4.85 8.00 -16.39
C GLN A 101 -3.50 8.12 -15.69
N CYS A 102 -2.45 7.60 -16.33
CA CYS A 102 -1.09 7.76 -15.84
C CYS A 102 -0.52 9.09 -16.33
N ASN A 103 -0.49 10.09 -15.45
CA ASN A 103 0.23 11.34 -15.71
C ASN A 103 1.68 11.18 -15.23
N MET A 104 2.59 10.94 -16.17
CA MET A 104 4.02 10.80 -15.90
C MET A 104 4.62 12.11 -15.38
N ILE A 105 5.17 12.12 -14.17
CA ILE A 105 6.09 13.16 -13.71
C ILE A 105 7.48 12.92 -14.34
N LYS A 106 7.57 12.82 -15.67
CA LYS A 106 8.84 13.06 -16.38
C LYS A 106 9.10 14.56 -16.58
N LYS A 107 8.19 15.42 -16.12
CA LYS A 107 8.22 16.86 -16.36
C LYS A 107 9.32 17.60 -15.59
N PHE A 108 9.67 17.14 -14.38
CA PHE A 108 10.73 17.79 -13.58
C PHE A 108 12.13 17.27 -13.90
N TYR A 109 12.26 16.01 -14.34
CA TYR A 109 13.54 15.41 -14.72
C TYR A 109 13.48 14.78 -16.13
N PRO A 110 13.19 15.56 -17.18
CA PRO A 110 12.99 15.02 -18.53
C PRO A 110 14.25 14.41 -19.15
N LYS A 111 15.43 14.71 -18.60
CA LYS A 111 16.75 14.25 -19.07
C LYS A 111 17.48 13.34 -18.08
N ALA A 112 16.83 12.91 -16.99
CA ALA A 112 17.51 12.05 -16.03
C ALA A 112 17.82 10.68 -16.66
N GLU A 113 19.08 10.25 -16.55
CA GLU A 113 19.55 8.94 -17.02
C GLU A 113 18.97 7.78 -16.19
N LYS A 114 18.53 8.09 -14.97
CA LYS A 114 17.98 7.13 -14.00
C LYS A 114 16.63 7.62 -13.51
N SER A 115 15.76 6.68 -13.17
CA SER A 115 14.41 6.96 -12.67
C SER A 115 14.04 6.08 -11.47
N SER A 116 15.03 5.61 -10.70
CA SER A 116 14.78 4.86 -9.48
C SER A 116 14.46 5.80 -8.31
N LEU A 117 13.75 5.30 -7.30
CA LEU A 117 13.48 6.06 -6.08
C LEU A 117 14.79 6.48 -5.41
N THR A 118 15.76 5.57 -5.29
CA THR A 118 17.09 5.83 -4.72
C THR A 118 17.81 6.98 -5.44
N TYR A 119 17.67 7.05 -6.77
CA TYR A 119 18.23 8.17 -7.53
C TYR A 119 17.57 9.50 -7.14
N TYR A 120 16.24 9.57 -7.11
CA TYR A 120 15.55 10.81 -6.74
C TYR A 120 15.76 11.23 -5.28
N LEU A 121 15.85 10.28 -4.34
CA LEU A 121 16.19 10.59 -2.95
C LEU A 121 17.55 11.29 -2.86
N ARG A 122 18.54 10.78 -3.60
CA ARG A 122 19.87 11.39 -3.68
C ARG A 122 19.84 12.79 -4.29
N GLU A 123 19.12 12.99 -5.40
CA GLU A 123 18.99 14.31 -6.02
C GLU A 123 18.30 15.34 -5.10
N CYS A 124 17.43 14.87 -4.20
CA CYS A 124 16.76 15.70 -3.19
C CYS A 124 17.55 15.86 -1.88
N ASN A 125 18.80 15.38 -1.79
CA ASN A 125 19.60 15.34 -0.55
C ASN A 125 18.87 14.66 0.63
N LEU A 126 18.09 13.61 0.34
CA LEU A 126 17.43 12.78 1.34
C LEU A 126 18.21 11.49 1.56
N ASP A 127 18.08 10.93 2.77
CA ASP A 127 18.70 9.65 3.10
C ASP A 127 18.21 8.53 2.17
N ASN A 128 19.13 7.63 1.84
CA ASN A 128 18.79 6.45 1.06
C ASN A 128 17.90 5.51 1.87
N LYS A 129 16.98 4.86 1.18
CA LYS A 129 16.16 3.79 1.75
C LYS A 129 16.92 2.46 1.68
N VAL A 130 16.83 1.65 2.73
CA VAL A 130 17.31 0.26 2.70
C VAL A 130 16.51 -0.53 1.66
N ASP A 131 17.20 -1.07 0.66
CA ASP A 131 16.58 -1.93 -0.34
C ASP A 131 16.42 -3.36 0.21
N LEU A 132 15.20 -3.90 0.07
CA LEU A 132 14.89 -5.28 0.47
C LEU A 132 14.53 -6.11 -0.77
N PRO A 133 15.44 -6.96 -1.27
CA PRO A 133 15.18 -7.79 -2.45
C PRO A 133 13.97 -8.71 -2.27
N ILE A 134 13.24 -8.96 -3.36
CA ILE A 134 11.99 -9.76 -3.32
C ILE A 134 12.18 -11.18 -2.77
N HIS A 135 13.31 -11.83 -3.07
CA HIS A 135 13.59 -13.16 -2.55
C HIS A 135 13.84 -13.16 -1.02
N HIS A 136 14.37 -12.07 -0.47
CA HIS A 136 14.46 -11.90 0.98
C HIS A 136 13.09 -11.65 1.60
N MET A 137 12.24 -10.82 0.97
CA MET A 137 10.86 -10.60 1.42
C MET A 137 10.07 -11.92 1.50
N ASN A 138 10.13 -12.73 0.43
CA ASN A 138 9.45 -14.03 0.37
C ASN A 138 9.93 -14.96 1.49
N LYS A 139 11.25 -15.01 1.73
CA LYS A 139 11.83 -15.80 2.81
C LYS A 139 11.29 -15.40 4.19
N TYR A 140 11.19 -14.10 4.47
CA TYR A 140 10.64 -13.61 5.74
C TYR A 140 9.15 -13.92 5.87
N TYR A 141 8.40 -13.75 4.78
CA TYR A 141 6.97 -14.06 4.76
C TYR A 141 6.69 -15.56 4.99
N GLU A 142 7.42 -16.44 4.31
CA GLU A 142 7.31 -17.89 4.51
C GLU A 142 7.63 -18.32 5.95
N ARG A 143 8.60 -17.65 6.58
CA ARG A 143 8.93 -17.88 7.99
C ARG A 143 7.77 -17.47 8.90
N ALA A 144 7.23 -16.26 8.72
CA ALA A 144 6.11 -15.77 9.51
C ALA A 144 4.87 -16.68 9.37
N LEU A 145 4.60 -17.18 8.17
CA LEU A 145 3.52 -18.15 7.92
C LEU A 145 3.70 -19.44 8.74
N LYS A 146 4.91 -19.99 8.78
CA LYS A 146 5.22 -21.21 9.54
C LYS A 146 5.05 -21.00 11.04
N GLU A 147 5.55 -19.86 11.54
CA GLU A 147 5.44 -19.49 12.96
C GLU A 147 3.96 -19.29 13.36
N THR A 148 3.18 -18.57 12.55
CA THR A 148 1.73 -18.37 12.78
C THR A 148 0.98 -19.71 12.86
N ASN A 149 1.24 -20.62 11.91
CA ASN A 149 0.58 -21.93 11.89
C ASN A 149 0.96 -22.80 13.09
N ALA A 150 2.19 -22.70 13.58
CA ALA A 150 2.63 -23.43 14.78
C ALA A 150 1.91 -22.91 16.03
N THR A 151 1.85 -21.59 16.21
CA THR A 151 1.14 -20.96 17.35
C THR A 151 -0.34 -21.33 17.36
N MET A 152 -1.01 -21.33 16.20
CA MET A 152 -2.42 -21.74 16.11
C MET A 152 -2.62 -23.21 16.48
N ALA A 153 -1.69 -24.09 16.11
CA ALA A 153 -1.77 -25.52 16.44
C ALA A 153 -1.55 -25.80 17.93
N GLU A 154 -0.74 -25.00 18.62
CA GLU A 154 -0.52 -25.11 20.08
C GLU A 154 -1.70 -24.59 20.91
N GLN A 155 -2.54 -23.73 20.33
CA GLN A 155 -3.73 -23.16 20.98
C GLN A 155 -5.02 -23.99 20.78
N MET A 156 -4.94 -25.09 20.01
CA MET A 156 -6.05 -26.04 19.76
C MET A 156 -5.94 -27.28 20.64
#